data_AF-A0A9D1CRH1-F1
#
_entry.id   AF-A0A9D1CRH1-F1
#
_cell.length_a   1.000
_cell.length_b   1.000
_cell.length_c   1.000
_cell.angle_alpha   90.00
_cell.angle_beta   90.00
_cell.angle_gamma   90.00
#
_symmetry.space_group_name_H-M   'P 1'
#
loop_
_entity.id
_entity.type
_entity.pdbx_description
1 polymer ?
#
loop_
_entity_poly.entity_id
_entity_poly.type
_entity_poly.pdbx_seq_one_letter_code
_entity_poly.pdbx_strand_id
1 'polypeptide(L)'
;MKRMQGFLITAVACALALCARAEAMPEAAQALVPAQATITDDQTVGGLRVLTMELPSGEALDLAWDLHADAPVLLTTRTPAPAGSDVQSREEAERLALEAYPDARVLFAQDSPEGGKTLQLLSESICGTVTVQGGVLVARTLGFGDYFSDGRLTMEGALKTMTLYRPDAEFHALELDEDDGMLIYEGDAWLNGVEYEFELDARTCRLLKWERD
;
A
#
# COMPACT_ATOMS: atom_id res chain seq x y z
N MET A 1 -10.31 -25.10 -70.70
CA MET A 1 -9.60 -23.86 -71.11
C MET A 1 -9.85 -22.77 -70.07
N LYS A 2 -8.75 -22.19 -69.52
CA LYS A 2 -8.62 -20.91 -68.75
C LYS A 2 -9.25 -20.85 -67.34
N ARG A 3 -8.41 -20.86 -66.27
CA ARG A 3 -7.76 -19.74 -65.52
C ARG A 3 -8.73 -19.12 -64.49
N MET A 4 -8.64 -19.33 -63.17
CA MET A 4 -7.63 -19.02 -62.13
C MET A 4 -7.62 -17.54 -61.68
N GLN A 5 -7.66 -17.34 -60.34
CA GLN A 5 -7.44 -16.13 -59.51
C GLN A 5 -8.65 -15.18 -59.32
N GLY A 6 -9.02 -14.69 -58.13
CA GLY A 6 -8.48 -14.76 -56.76
C GLY A 6 -9.24 -13.76 -55.86
N PHE A 7 -8.74 -13.54 -54.63
CA PHE A 7 -9.14 -12.54 -53.61
C PHE A 7 -10.48 -12.78 -52.88
N LEU A 8 -10.62 -12.61 -51.57
CA LEU A 8 -9.74 -12.24 -50.47
C LEU A 8 -10.49 -12.66 -49.19
N ILE A 9 -9.86 -13.45 -48.32
CA ILE A 9 -10.40 -13.72 -46.98
C ILE A 9 -10.12 -12.47 -46.16
N THR A 10 -11.16 -11.70 -45.86
CA THR A 10 -11.08 -10.58 -44.91
C THR A 10 -11.07 -11.15 -43.50
N ALA A 11 -9.88 -11.32 -42.94
CA ALA A 11 -9.70 -11.53 -41.51
C ALA A 11 -8.64 -10.54 -41.02
N VAL A 12 -9.07 -9.42 -40.40
CA VAL A 12 -8.28 -8.76 -39.35
C VAL A 12 -9.23 -8.07 -38.37
N ALA A 13 -9.30 -8.66 -37.19
CA ALA A 13 -9.51 -8.09 -35.86
C ALA A 13 -10.05 -6.65 -35.75
N CYS A 14 -11.34 -6.55 -35.42
CA CYS A 14 -11.85 -5.43 -34.65
C CYS A 14 -11.52 -5.70 -33.17
N ALA A 15 -10.27 -5.43 -32.77
CA ALA A 15 -9.87 -5.36 -31.37
C ALA A 15 -9.53 -3.91 -31.07
N LEU A 16 -10.56 -3.07 -30.98
CA LEU A 16 -10.48 -1.83 -30.20
C LEU A 16 -10.47 -2.24 -28.73
N ALA A 17 -9.34 -2.80 -28.28
CA ALA A 17 -8.99 -2.70 -26.88
C ALA A 17 -8.77 -1.21 -26.64
N LEU A 18 -9.72 -0.59 -25.94
CA LEU A 18 -9.52 0.69 -25.30
C LEU A 18 -8.33 0.50 -24.34
N CYS A 19 -7.11 0.64 -24.82
CA CYS A 19 -5.99 0.87 -23.93
C CYS A 19 -6.22 2.27 -23.39
N ALA A 20 -6.94 2.36 -22.27
CA ALA A 20 -6.78 3.49 -21.37
C ALA A 20 -5.27 3.68 -21.25
N ARG A 21 -4.76 4.85 -21.65
CA ARG A 21 -3.34 5.13 -21.50
C ARG A 21 -3.10 5.03 -19.99
N ALA A 22 -2.39 3.98 -19.56
CA ALA A 22 -1.91 3.90 -18.20
C ALA A 22 -1.18 5.22 -17.93
N GLU A 23 -1.72 6.01 -17.02
CA GLU A 23 -1.15 7.32 -16.70
C GLU A 23 0.28 7.07 -16.23
N ALA A 24 1.24 7.85 -16.75
CA ALA A 24 2.63 7.64 -16.36
C ALA A 24 2.74 7.75 -14.84
N MET A 25 3.43 6.79 -14.21
CA MET A 25 3.63 6.81 -12.77
C MET A 25 4.46 8.05 -12.40
N PRO A 26 4.01 8.87 -11.44
CA PRO A 26 4.75 10.04 -10.96
C PRO A 26 6.21 9.69 -10.61
N GLU A 27 7.13 10.62 -10.82
CA GLU A 27 8.57 10.38 -10.55
C GLU A 27 8.81 10.01 -9.08
N ALA A 28 8.09 10.64 -8.16
CA ALA A 28 8.14 10.32 -6.74
C ALA A 28 7.66 8.89 -6.45
N ALA A 29 6.65 8.40 -7.17
CA ALA A 29 6.19 7.01 -7.04
C ALA A 29 7.25 6.04 -7.58
N GLN A 30 7.98 6.38 -8.65
CA GLN A 30 9.08 5.55 -9.18
C GLN A 30 10.21 5.35 -8.18
N ALA A 31 10.45 6.29 -7.26
CA ALA A 31 11.43 6.11 -6.20
C ALA A 31 11.03 5.05 -5.17
N LEU A 32 9.73 4.79 -5.00
CA LEU A 32 9.19 3.78 -4.08
C LEU A 32 8.96 2.43 -4.76
N VAL A 33 8.90 2.40 -6.10
CA VAL A 33 8.76 1.18 -6.88
C VAL A 33 10.13 0.56 -7.14
N PRO A 34 10.37 -0.70 -6.71
CA PRO A 34 11.62 -1.38 -7.03
C PRO A 34 11.85 -1.42 -8.55
N ALA A 35 13.07 -1.11 -9.00
CA ALA A 35 13.37 -0.92 -10.43
C ALA A 35 13.08 -2.15 -11.32
N GLN A 36 12.98 -3.35 -10.73
CA GLN A 36 12.67 -4.59 -11.43
C GLN A 36 11.19 -4.99 -11.36
N ALA A 37 10.36 -4.21 -10.66
CA ALA A 37 8.95 -4.50 -10.49
C ALA A 37 8.19 -4.27 -11.80
N THR A 38 7.25 -5.17 -12.10
CA THR A 38 6.31 -5.04 -13.21
C THR A 38 4.95 -4.71 -12.64
N ILE A 39 4.31 -3.64 -13.12
CA ILE A 39 2.93 -3.30 -12.75
C ILE A 39 2.00 -4.33 -13.40
N THR A 40 1.24 -5.06 -12.58
CA THR A 40 0.31 -6.10 -13.01
C THR A 40 -1.14 -5.65 -12.94
N ASP A 41 -1.44 -4.62 -12.15
CA ASP A 41 -2.77 -4.04 -12.01
C ASP A 41 -2.69 -2.55 -11.63
N ASP A 42 -3.68 -1.78 -12.05
CA ASP A 42 -3.75 -0.32 -11.88
C ASP A 42 -5.23 0.09 -11.74
N GLN A 43 -5.63 0.41 -10.51
CA GLN A 43 -7.02 0.71 -10.17
C GLN A 43 -7.16 2.10 -9.57
N THR A 44 -8.34 2.68 -9.72
CA THR A 44 -8.75 3.88 -8.97
C THR A 44 -9.80 3.50 -7.95
N VAL A 45 -9.53 3.81 -6.68
CA VAL A 45 -10.43 3.52 -5.55
C VAL A 45 -10.58 4.80 -4.73
N GLY A 46 -11.76 5.44 -4.81
CA GLY A 46 -11.96 6.76 -4.22
C GLY A 46 -11.02 7.79 -4.87
N GLY A 47 -10.30 8.56 -4.04
CA GLY A 47 -9.25 9.50 -4.45
C GLY A 47 -7.87 8.86 -4.65
N LEU A 48 -7.76 7.53 -4.55
CA LEU A 48 -6.49 6.81 -4.65
C LEU A 48 -6.32 6.13 -6.02
N ARG A 49 -5.10 6.15 -6.53
CA ARG A 49 -4.62 5.17 -7.53
C ARG A 49 -3.87 4.06 -6.80
N VAL A 50 -4.22 2.82 -7.06
CA VAL A 50 -3.60 1.64 -6.44
C VAL A 50 -2.92 0.82 -7.52
N LEU A 51 -1.60 0.74 -7.43
CA LEU A 51 -0.76 -0.04 -8.34
C LEU A 51 -0.38 -1.36 -7.67
N THR A 52 -0.76 -2.48 -8.29
CA THR A 52 -0.20 -3.78 -7.92
C THR A 52 1.04 -4.03 -8.78
N MET A 53 2.13 -4.45 -8.15
CA MET A 53 3.38 -4.75 -8.83
C MET A 53 3.99 -6.05 -8.35
N GLU A 54 4.59 -6.80 -9.27
CA GLU A 54 5.29 -8.05 -9.00
C GLU A 54 6.79 -7.88 -9.27
N LEU A 55 7.61 -8.37 -8.35
CA LEU A 55 9.06 -8.42 -8.49
C LEU A 55 9.50 -9.79 -9.03
N PRO A 56 10.69 -9.89 -9.66
CA PRO A 56 11.25 -11.17 -10.10
C PRO A 56 11.46 -12.20 -8.99
N SER A 57 11.52 -11.75 -7.74
CA SER A 57 11.56 -12.63 -6.55
C SER A 57 10.26 -13.39 -6.31
N GLY A 58 9.15 -13.00 -6.96
CA GLY A 58 7.80 -13.50 -6.67
C GLY A 58 7.06 -12.68 -5.60
N GLU A 59 7.71 -11.64 -5.05
CA GLU A 59 7.03 -10.69 -4.16
C GLU A 59 6.02 -9.84 -4.95
N ALA A 60 4.86 -9.60 -4.36
CA ALA A 60 3.86 -8.67 -4.88
C ALA A 60 3.60 -7.55 -3.88
N LEU A 61 3.52 -6.31 -4.37
CA LEU A 61 3.29 -5.10 -3.59
C LEU A 61 2.10 -4.33 -4.11
N ASP A 62 1.41 -3.63 -3.22
CA ASP A 62 0.42 -2.61 -3.55
C ASP A 62 0.93 -1.24 -3.10
N LEU A 63 0.93 -0.28 -4.02
CA LEU A 63 1.21 1.12 -3.75
C LEU A 63 -0.05 1.95 -3.98
N ALA A 64 -0.61 2.51 -2.91
CA ALA A 64 -1.68 3.48 -2.96
C ALA A 64 -1.11 4.91 -3.03
N TRP A 65 -1.63 5.71 -3.96
CA TRP A 65 -1.16 7.03 -4.32
C TRP A 65 -2.32 8.02 -4.37
N ASP A 66 -2.17 9.18 -3.74
CA ASP A 66 -3.13 10.28 -3.81
C ASP A 66 -3.06 10.96 -5.18
N LEU A 67 -4.14 10.88 -5.96
CA LEU A 67 -4.23 11.44 -7.30
C LEU A 67 -4.19 12.98 -7.34
N HIS A 68 -4.54 13.64 -6.23
CA HIS A 68 -4.64 15.09 -6.17
C HIS A 68 -3.35 15.71 -5.63
N ALA A 69 -2.82 15.15 -4.54
CA ALA A 69 -1.60 15.65 -3.91
C ALA A 69 -0.32 15.13 -4.59
N ASP A 70 -0.43 14.13 -5.46
CA ASP A 70 0.69 13.43 -6.07
C ASP A 70 1.68 12.88 -5.02
N ALA A 71 1.13 12.16 -4.04
CA ALA A 71 1.87 11.70 -2.87
C ALA A 71 1.52 10.23 -2.52
N PRO A 72 2.47 9.46 -1.96
CA PRO A 72 2.18 8.12 -1.47
C PRO A 72 1.25 8.16 -0.27
N VAL A 73 0.46 7.10 -0.09
CA VAL A 73 -0.45 6.93 1.05
C VAL A 73 -0.14 5.63 1.81
N LEU A 74 0.01 4.53 1.08
CA LEU A 74 0.28 3.21 1.66
C LEU A 74 1.10 2.36 0.71
N LEU A 75 2.17 1.74 1.21
CA LEU A 75 2.90 0.67 0.54
C LEU A 75 2.74 -0.61 1.37
N THR A 76 2.16 -1.64 0.77
CA THR A 76 1.98 -2.94 1.44
C THR A 76 2.48 -4.10 0.60
N THR A 77 3.02 -5.11 1.26
CA THR A 77 3.29 -6.40 0.62
C THR A 77 1.99 -7.19 0.57
N ARG A 78 1.58 -7.59 -0.64
CA ARG A 78 0.45 -8.48 -0.89
C ARG A 78 0.87 -9.94 -0.85
N THR A 79 2.01 -10.26 -1.49
CA THR A 79 2.61 -11.60 -1.48
C THR A 79 4.06 -11.46 -1.03
N PRO A 80 4.49 -12.07 0.08
CA PRO A 80 5.85 -11.95 0.55
C PRO A 80 6.86 -12.62 -0.38
N ALA A 81 8.08 -12.12 -0.39
CA ALA A 81 9.19 -12.80 -1.06
C ALA A 81 9.42 -14.19 -0.41
N PRO A 82 9.84 -15.21 -1.18
CA PRO A 82 10.27 -16.47 -0.61
C PRO A 82 11.42 -16.24 0.38
N ALA A 83 11.23 -16.64 1.63
CA ALA A 83 12.18 -16.42 2.70
C ALA A 83 12.91 -17.70 3.08
N GLY A 84 14.19 -17.58 3.44
CA GLY A 84 14.92 -18.65 4.10
C GLY A 84 14.41 -18.87 5.53
N SER A 85 14.64 -20.06 6.09
CA SER A 85 14.26 -20.38 7.48
C SER A 85 15.33 -20.00 8.51
N ASP A 86 16.33 -19.23 8.12
CA ASP A 86 17.48 -18.93 8.97
C ASP A 86 17.09 -18.03 10.15
N VAL A 87 17.67 -18.34 11.32
CA VAL A 87 17.44 -17.56 12.54
C VAL A 87 18.00 -16.16 12.35
N GLN A 88 17.12 -15.17 12.38
CA GLN A 88 17.46 -13.77 12.17
C GLN A 88 17.77 -13.07 13.51
N SER A 89 18.98 -12.52 13.65
CA SER A 89 19.32 -11.66 14.79
C SER A 89 18.60 -10.32 14.70
N ARG A 90 18.29 -9.71 15.85
CA ARG A 90 17.67 -8.38 15.90
C ARG A 90 18.54 -7.32 15.22
N GLU A 91 19.83 -7.29 15.52
CA GLU A 91 20.79 -6.32 14.98
C GLU A 91 20.87 -6.38 13.45
N GLU A 92 20.89 -7.58 12.88
CA GLU A 92 20.94 -7.76 11.44
C GLU A 92 19.60 -7.37 10.77
N ALA A 93 18.47 -7.68 11.40
CA ALA A 93 17.16 -7.26 10.91
C ALA A 93 17.00 -5.73 10.92
N GLU A 94 17.43 -5.08 12.01
CA GLU A 94 17.45 -3.61 12.13
C GLU A 94 18.36 -2.99 11.06
N ARG A 95 19.56 -3.54 10.85
CA ARG A 95 20.47 -3.09 9.80
C ARG A 95 19.82 -3.16 8.42
N LEU A 96 19.21 -4.29 8.06
CA LEU A 96 18.58 -4.49 6.75
C LEU A 96 17.36 -3.58 6.56
N ALA A 97 16.55 -3.39 7.60
CA ALA A 97 15.42 -2.46 7.57
C ALA A 97 15.89 -1.02 7.34
N LEU A 98 16.93 -0.58 8.05
CA LEU A 98 17.48 0.78 7.92
C LEU A 98 18.31 0.97 6.65
N GLU A 99 18.85 -0.09 6.06
CA GLU A 99 19.44 -0.05 4.71
C GLU A 99 18.37 0.21 3.64
N ALA A 100 17.18 -0.37 3.80
CA ALA A 100 16.04 -0.13 2.92
C ALA A 100 15.35 1.23 3.17
N TYR A 101 15.30 1.68 4.42
CA TYR A 101 14.66 2.93 4.84
C TYR A 101 15.60 3.78 5.71
N PRO A 102 16.59 4.44 5.09
CA PRO A 102 17.70 5.10 5.81
C PRO A 102 17.28 6.29 6.68
N ASP A 103 16.16 6.94 6.35
CA ASP A 103 15.65 8.10 7.10
C ASP A 103 14.71 7.69 8.26
N ALA A 104 14.44 6.39 8.40
CA ALA A 104 13.63 5.87 9.49
C ALA A 104 14.47 5.57 10.74
N ARG A 105 13.79 5.48 11.88
CA ARG A 105 14.29 4.82 13.09
C ARG A 105 13.40 3.64 13.44
N VAL A 106 13.96 2.66 14.15
CA VAL A 106 13.21 1.54 14.70
C VAL A 106 12.63 1.96 16.05
N LEU A 107 11.30 1.93 16.19
CA LEU A 107 10.63 2.15 17.47
C LEU A 107 10.73 0.91 18.36
N PHE A 108 10.44 -0.25 17.78
CA PHE A 108 10.58 -1.55 18.43
C PHE A 108 10.70 -2.66 17.39
N ALA A 109 11.19 -3.81 17.82
CA ALA A 109 11.29 -5.02 17.01
C ALA A 109 10.79 -6.21 17.82
N GLN A 110 10.09 -7.12 17.16
CA GLN A 110 9.52 -8.32 17.75
C GLN A 110 9.74 -9.55 16.86
N ASP A 111 9.62 -10.73 17.44
CA ASP A 111 9.60 -11.97 16.67
C ASP A 111 8.35 -12.03 15.80
N SER A 112 8.54 -12.38 14.53
CA SER A 112 7.41 -12.66 13.64
C SER A 112 6.89 -14.08 13.91
N PRO A 113 5.57 -14.31 13.97
CA PRO A 113 4.99 -15.64 14.11
C PRO A 113 5.44 -16.64 13.02
N GLU A 114 5.74 -16.14 11.82
CA GLU A 114 6.20 -16.94 10.68
C GLU A 114 7.72 -17.10 10.61
N GLY A 115 8.43 -16.58 11.62
CA GLY A 115 9.89 -16.54 11.68
C GLY A 115 10.45 -15.20 11.18
N GLY A 116 11.67 -14.90 11.60
CA GLY A 116 12.30 -13.60 11.34
C GLY A 116 11.96 -12.55 12.42
N LYS A 117 12.03 -11.28 12.03
CA LYS A 117 11.78 -10.13 12.91
C LYS A 117 10.88 -9.12 12.21
N THR A 118 9.85 -8.66 12.90
CA THR A 118 9.03 -7.52 12.47
C THR A 118 9.47 -6.28 13.23
N LEU A 119 9.75 -5.20 12.50
CA LEU A 119 10.25 -3.94 13.00
C LEU A 119 9.23 -2.85 12.75
N GLN A 120 8.87 -2.11 13.80
CA GLN A 120 8.10 -0.89 13.68
C GLN A 120 9.05 0.26 13.33
N LEU A 121 8.85 0.85 12.15
CA LEU A 121 9.62 1.98 11.65
C LEU A 121 8.86 3.29 11.85
N LEU A 122 9.62 4.37 11.99
CA LEU A 122 9.13 5.74 11.98
C LEU A 122 10.16 6.69 11.36
N SER A 123 9.78 7.47 10.36
CA SER A 123 10.53 8.63 9.86
C SER A 123 9.72 9.91 10.09
N GLU A 124 10.05 11.01 9.40
CA GLU A 124 9.21 12.22 9.40
C GLU A 124 7.84 11.98 8.73
N SER A 125 7.78 11.11 7.73
CA SER A 125 6.58 10.92 6.89
C SER A 125 6.15 9.46 6.73
N ILE A 126 6.86 8.50 7.33
CA ILE A 126 6.58 7.07 7.20
C ILE A 126 6.38 6.48 8.58
N CYS A 127 5.34 5.68 8.77
CA CYS A 127 5.22 4.79 9.90
C CYS A 127 4.63 3.45 9.47
N GLY A 128 5.04 2.38 10.12
CA GLY A 128 4.50 1.06 9.85
C GLY A 128 5.51 -0.03 10.14
N THR A 129 5.29 -1.20 9.55
CA THR A 129 6.09 -2.38 9.84
C THR A 129 6.86 -2.85 8.62
N VAL A 130 8.03 -3.41 8.87
CA VAL A 130 8.77 -4.24 7.92
C VAL A 130 9.14 -5.55 8.58
N THR A 131 9.10 -6.65 7.83
CA THR A 131 9.51 -7.96 8.31
C THR A 131 10.74 -8.40 7.53
N VAL A 132 11.78 -8.81 8.27
CA VAL A 132 13.01 -9.38 7.74
C VAL A 132 13.11 -10.83 8.15
N GLN A 133 13.35 -11.71 7.18
CA GLN A 133 13.48 -13.14 7.39
C GLN A 133 14.49 -13.72 6.38
N GLY A 134 15.38 -14.60 6.83
CA GLY A 134 16.41 -15.18 5.98
C GLY A 134 17.33 -14.14 5.32
N GLY A 135 17.64 -13.04 6.03
CA GLY A 135 18.52 -11.98 5.54
C GLY A 135 17.92 -11.05 4.48
N VAL A 136 16.61 -11.15 4.20
CA VAL A 136 15.92 -10.29 3.21
C VAL A 136 14.65 -9.68 3.81
N LEU A 137 14.25 -8.52 3.28
CA LEU A 137 12.96 -7.91 3.61
C LEU A 137 11.86 -8.66 2.86
N VAL A 138 10.95 -9.28 3.60
CA VAL A 138 9.93 -10.19 3.05
C VAL A 138 8.53 -9.61 3.07
N ALA A 139 8.26 -8.65 3.95
CA ALA A 139 6.98 -7.96 4.01
C ALA A 139 7.15 -6.53 4.51
N ARG A 140 6.21 -5.67 4.12
CA ARG A 140 6.07 -4.30 4.64
C ARG A 140 4.61 -3.87 4.66
N THR A 141 4.26 -3.00 5.60
CA THR A 141 3.03 -2.21 5.58
C THR A 141 3.41 -0.84 6.10
N LEU A 142 3.59 0.12 5.19
CA LEU A 142 4.12 1.45 5.47
C LEU A 142 3.11 2.50 5.04
N GLY A 143 2.56 3.19 6.03
CA GLY A 143 1.74 4.38 5.82
C GLY A 143 2.62 5.58 5.58
N PHE A 144 2.10 6.49 4.76
CA PHE A 144 2.70 7.79 4.49
C PHE A 144 1.76 8.87 5.00
N GLY A 145 2.23 9.70 5.91
CA GLY A 145 1.38 10.67 6.61
C GLY A 145 2.12 11.47 7.65
N ASP A 146 1.35 12.26 8.41
CA ASP A 146 1.86 13.11 9.48
C ASP A 146 1.74 12.40 10.81
N TYR A 147 2.88 12.10 11.42
CA TYR A 147 2.98 11.28 12.63
C TYR A 147 3.48 12.08 13.84
N PHE A 148 2.99 11.71 15.03
CA PHE A 148 3.62 12.07 16.29
C PHE A 148 4.94 11.30 16.48
N SER A 149 5.76 11.72 17.46
CA SER A 149 7.07 11.11 17.71
C SER A 149 7.02 9.64 18.18
N ASP A 150 5.86 9.18 18.62
CA ASP A 150 5.56 7.78 19.01
C ASP A 150 5.03 6.93 17.83
N GLY A 151 4.92 7.53 16.64
CA GLY A 151 4.47 6.90 15.40
C GLY A 151 2.96 6.78 15.27
N ARG A 152 2.19 7.44 16.13
CA ARG A 152 0.75 7.57 15.94
C ARG A 152 0.46 8.63 14.87
N LEU A 153 -0.37 8.29 13.89
CA LEU A 153 -0.88 9.19 12.87
C LEU A 153 -1.67 10.31 13.57
N THR A 154 -1.55 11.53 13.08
CA THR A 154 -2.34 12.64 13.60
C THR A 154 -3.82 12.49 13.22
N MET A 155 -4.72 13.09 13.99
CA MET A 155 -6.15 13.11 13.67
C MET A 155 -6.43 13.77 12.30
N GLU A 156 -5.68 14.83 11.97
CA GLU A 156 -5.73 15.46 10.66
C GLU A 156 -5.26 14.52 9.55
N GLY A 157 -4.15 13.80 9.77
CA GLY A 157 -3.66 12.77 8.85
C GLY A 157 -4.67 11.64 8.64
N ALA A 158 -5.36 11.21 9.70
CA ALA A 158 -6.41 10.21 9.63
C ALA A 158 -7.62 10.68 8.80
N LEU A 159 -8.14 11.89 9.07
CA LEU A 159 -9.26 12.46 8.30
C LEU A 159 -8.89 12.70 6.84
N LYS A 160 -7.68 13.18 6.57
CA LYS A 160 -7.15 13.33 5.20
C LYS A 160 -7.15 11.98 4.49
N THR A 161 -6.60 10.95 5.14
CA THR A 161 -6.58 9.56 4.61
C THR A 161 -7.99 9.05 4.33
N MET A 162 -8.93 9.25 5.25
CA MET A 162 -10.32 8.82 5.07
C MET A 162 -11.03 9.55 3.93
N THR A 163 -10.74 10.84 3.72
CA THR A 163 -11.23 11.60 2.57
C THR A 163 -10.70 11.04 1.25
N LEU A 164 -9.50 10.44 1.24
CA LEU A 164 -9.01 9.73 0.05
C LEU A 164 -9.77 8.42 -0.18
N TYR A 165 -10.04 7.64 0.87
CA TYR A 165 -10.80 6.41 0.73
C TYR A 165 -12.28 6.63 0.37
N ARG A 166 -12.90 7.68 0.92
CA ARG A 166 -14.34 7.99 0.81
C ARG A 166 -14.53 9.49 0.59
N PRO A 167 -14.21 10.02 -0.61
CA PRO A 167 -14.25 11.45 -0.89
C PRO A 167 -15.66 12.08 -0.80
N ASP A 168 -16.70 11.28 -0.93
CA ASP A 168 -18.10 11.73 -0.87
C ASP A 168 -18.75 11.55 0.52
N ALA A 169 -18.00 11.07 1.52
CA ALA A 169 -18.50 10.86 2.87
C ALA A 169 -18.27 12.10 3.75
N GLU A 170 -19.21 12.36 4.66
CA GLU A 170 -19.11 13.40 5.67
C GLU A 170 -18.73 12.79 7.02
N PHE A 171 -17.49 13.00 7.47
CA PHE A 171 -16.97 12.50 8.75
C PHE A 171 -17.36 13.43 9.90
N HIS A 172 -17.93 12.90 10.99
CA HIS A 172 -18.41 13.71 12.12
C HIS A 172 -17.97 13.25 13.50
N ALA A 173 -17.42 12.04 13.64
CA ALA A 173 -16.76 11.58 14.85
C ALA A 173 -15.45 10.88 14.48
N LEU A 174 -14.44 11.05 15.32
CA LEU A 174 -13.17 10.34 15.19
C LEU A 174 -12.47 10.33 16.56
N GLU A 175 -12.27 9.14 17.10
CA GLU A 175 -11.59 8.91 18.36
C GLU A 175 -10.43 7.93 18.16
N LEU A 176 -9.39 8.07 18.97
CA LEU A 176 -8.30 7.11 18.99
C LEU A 176 -8.60 6.07 20.07
N ASP A 177 -8.55 4.80 19.69
CA ASP A 177 -8.62 3.67 20.60
C ASP A 177 -7.43 2.72 20.45
N GLU A 178 -7.34 1.73 21.33
CA GLU A 178 -6.38 0.64 21.30
C GLU A 178 -7.11 -0.71 21.38
N ASP A 179 -7.11 -1.47 20.30
CA ASP A 179 -7.67 -2.81 20.23
C ASP A 179 -6.56 -3.85 20.07
N ASP A 180 -6.48 -4.83 20.97
CA ASP A 180 -5.43 -5.88 21.02
C ASP A 180 -3.98 -5.34 20.86
N GLY A 181 -3.70 -4.15 21.39
CA GLY A 181 -2.40 -3.48 21.31
C GLY A 181 -2.14 -2.77 19.97
N MET A 182 -3.13 -2.69 19.11
CA MET A 182 -3.14 -1.93 17.86
C MET A 182 -3.84 -0.58 18.08
N LEU A 183 -3.13 0.50 17.78
CA LEU A 183 -3.74 1.83 17.79
C LEU A 183 -4.63 2.00 16.56
N ILE A 184 -5.88 2.32 16.78
CA ILE A 184 -6.89 2.50 15.74
C ILE A 184 -7.59 3.84 15.90
N TYR A 185 -7.99 4.40 14.78
CA TYR A 185 -8.92 5.51 14.72
C TYR A 185 -10.30 4.96 14.39
N GLU A 186 -11.22 5.04 15.34
CA GLU A 186 -12.63 4.70 15.16
C GLU A 186 -13.41 5.98 14.86
N GLY A 187 -14.35 5.93 13.93
CA GLY A 187 -15.16 7.10 13.63
C GLY A 187 -16.43 6.80 12.86
N ASP A 188 -17.24 7.84 12.76
CA ASP A 188 -18.56 7.81 12.12
C ASP A 188 -18.61 8.76 10.93
N ALA A 189 -19.31 8.32 9.89
CA ALA A 189 -19.49 9.08 8.67
C ALA A 189 -20.89 8.90 8.06
N TRP A 190 -21.41 9.96 7.46
CA TRP A 190 -22.60 9.90 6.60
C TRP A 190 -22.20 9.78 5.13
N LEU A 191 -22.79 8.82 4.43
CA LEU A 191 -22.67 8.71 2.98
C LEU A 191 -24.04 8.37 2.38
N ASN A 192 -24.55 9.24 1.52
CA ASN A 192 -25.86 9.09 0.87
C ASN A 192 -27.02 8.86 1.86
N GLY A 193 -26.98 9.52 3.03
CA GLY A 193 -28.01 9.42 4.06
C GLY A 193 -27.99 8.11 4.86
N VAL A 194 -26.88 7.36 4.81
CA VAL A 194 -26.61 6.17 5.61
C VAL A 194 -25.39 6.45 6.49
N GLU A 195 -25.48 6.06 7.76
CA GLU A 195 -24.38 6.14 8.73
C GLU A 195 -23.45 4.93 8.57
N TYR A 196 -22.17 5.19 8.70
CA TYR A 196 -21.10 4.20 8.61
C TYR A 196 -20.15 4.36 9.78
N GLU A 197 -19.81 3.24 10.40
CA GLU A 197 -18.66 3.13 11.28
C GLU A 197 -17.43 2.75 10.45
N PHE A 198 -16.28 3.31 10.81
CA PHE A 198 -15.00 2.96 10.20
C PHE A 198 -13.88 2.85 11.22
N GLU A 199 -12.89 2.04 10.86
CA GLU A 199 -11.67 1.87 11.63
C GLU A 199 -10.48 2.06 10.70
N LEU A 200 -9.52 2.87 11.12
CA LEU A 200 -8.28 3.15 10.39
C LEU A 200 -7.08 2.82 11.28
N ASP A 201 -6.12 2.06 10.74
CA ASP A 201 -4.85 1.80 11.42
C ASP A 201 -4.10 3.12 11.66
N ALA A 202 -3.91 3.47 12.94
CA ALA A 202 -3.30 4.73 13.34
C ALA A 202 -1.77 4.76 13.16
N ARG A 203 -1.15 3.75 12.54
CA ARG A 203 0.27 3.73 12.15
C ARG A 203 0.43 3.63 10.65
N THR A 204 -0.40 2.84 9.97
CA THR A 204 -0.20 2.49 8.55
C THR A 204 -1.14 3.18 7.59
N CYS A 205 -2.14 3.95 8.05
CA CYS A 205 -3.16 4.56 7.19
C CYS A 205 -4.05 3.52 6.47
N ARG A 206 -4.00 2.24 6.87
CA ARG A 206 -4.82 1.18 6.27
C ARG A 206 -6.25 1.26 6.80
N LEU A 207 -7.23 1.34 5.90
CA LEU A 207 -8.65 1.20 6.25
C LEU A 207 -8.92 -0.26 6.66
N LEU A 208 -9.33 -0.45 7.92
CA LEU A 208 -9.60 -1.76 8.52
C LEU A 208 -11.07 -2.13 8.39
N LYS A 209 -11.97 -1.16 8.65
CA LYS A 209 -13.42 -1.34 8.63
C LYS A 209 -14.10 -0.17 7.91
N TRP A 210 -15.16 -0.48 7.19
CA TRP A 210 -16.11 0.49 6.64
C TRP A 210 -17.46 -0.24 6.53
N GLU A 211 -18.28 -0.10 7.55
CA GLU A 211 -19.51 -0.86 7.70
C GLU A 211 -20.67 0.07 7.99
N ARG A 212 -21.85 -0.30 7.49
CA ARG A 212 -23.07 0.43 7.75
C ARG A 212 -23.55 0.11 9.18
N ASP A 213 -23.92 1.15 9.92
CA ASP A 213 -24.67 1.02 11.18
C ASP A 213 -26.18 0.74 10.95
#